data_AF-A0A659XY07-F1
#
_entry.id   AF-A0A659XY07-F1
#
_cell.length_a   1.000
_cell.length_b   1.000
_cell.length_c   1.000
_cell.angle_alpha   90.00
_cell.angle_beta   90.00
_cell.angle_gamma   90.00
#
_symmetry.space_group_name_H-M   'P 1'
#
loop_
_entity.id
_entity.type
_entity.pdbx_description
1 polymer ?
#
loop_
_entity_poly.entity_id
_entity_poly.type
_entity_poly.pdbx_seq_one_letter_code
_entity_poly.pdbx_strand_id
1 'polypeptide(L)' 'HIVDLRAWLALLPRGTNVLLQSNDYFSEPTHVNCVASLAAFEAMAPLREVRFAGELPTKNYTRFMLIGTV' A
#
# COMPACT_ATOMS: atom_id res chain seq x y z
N HIS A 1 0.18 -11.73 -2.97
CA HIS A 1 -0.66 -10.73 -2.28
C HIS A 1 -0.61 -10.97 -0.78
N ILE A 2 -0.34 -9.95 0.03
CA ILE A 2 -0.43 -10.04 1.51
C ILE A 2 -1.87 -9.72 1.89
N VAL A 3 -2.59 -10.66 2.49
CA VAL A 3 -4.02 -10.50 2.83
C VAL A 3 -4.20 -9.54 4.00
N ASP A 4 -3.47 -9.76 5.10
CA ASP A 4 -3.46 -8.84 6.24
C ASP A 4 -2.16 -8.04 6.26
N LEU A 5 -2.18 -6.90 5.57
CA LEU A 5 -1.02 -6.00 5.49
C LEU A 5 -0.61 -5.48 6.87
N ARG A 6 -1.57 -5.20 7.75
CA ARG A 6 -1.29 -4.62 9.07
C ARG A 6 -0.60 -5.63 9.97
N ALA A 7 -1.07 -6.89 9.99
CA ALA A 7 -0.41 -7.95 10.72
C ALA A 7 1.01 -8.20 10.19
N TRP A 8 1.19 -8.19 8.87
CA TRP A 8 2.52 -8.36 8.28
C TRP A 8 3.48 -7.22 8.66
N LEU A 9 3.02 -5.96 8.62
CA LEU A 9 3.83 -4.82 9.05
C LEU A 9 4.24 -4.93 10.52
N ALA A 10 3.36 -5.43 11.40
CA ALA A 10 3.65 -5.62 12.83
C ALA A 10 4.73 -6.66 13.11
N LEU A 11 5.06 -7.55 12.16
CA LEU A 11 6.14 -8.53 12.28
C LEU A 11 7.52 -7.94 11.95
N LEU A 12 7.57 -6.77 11.32
CA LEU A 12 8.82 -6.14 10.93
C LEU A 12 9.48 -5.44 12.13
N PRO A 13 10.81 -5.51 12.26
CA PRO A 13 11.52 -4.69 13.25
C PRO A 13 11.19 -3.21 13.10
N ARG A 14 11.05 -2.50 14.22
CA ARG A 14 10.80 -1.06 14.22
C ARG A 14 11.91 -0.33 13.45
N GLY A 15 11.53 0.63 12.61
CA GLY A 15 12.46 1.39 11.77
C GLY A 15 12.81 0.71 10.45
N THR A 16 12.25 -0.48 10.15
CA THR A 16 12.42 -1.14 8.85
C THR A 16 11.91 -0.21 7.75
N ASN A 17 12.75 0.06 6.75
CA ASN A 17 12.32 0.75 5.54
C ASN A 17 11.49 -0.21 4.68
N VAL A 18 10.33 0.25 4.23
CA VAL A 18 9.43 -0.51 3.37
C VAL A 18 9.05 0.30 2.14
N LEU A 19 8.81 -0.42 1.05
CA LEU A 19 8.14 0.07 -0.14
C LEU A 19 6.89 -0.79 -0.32
N LEU A 20 5.73 -0.15 -0.31
CA LEU A 20 4.44 -0.80 -0.45
C LEU A 20 3.76 -0.31 -1.72
N GLN A 21 3.05 -1.20 -2.40
CA GLN A 21 2.24 -0.85 -3.56
C GLN A 21 0.83 -1.43 -3.43
N SER A 22 -0.17 -0.63 -3.84
CA SER A 22 -1.55 -1.07 -4.03
C SER A 22 -2.11 -0.46 -5.32
N ASN A 23 -3.37 -0.73 -5.65
CA ASN A 23 -4.06 -0.22 -6.83
C ASN A 23 -5.58 -0.31 -6.68
N ASP A 24 -6.33 0.40 -7.52
CA ASP A 24 -7.79 0.38 -7.59
C ASP A 24 -8.33 -0.63 -8.63
N TYR A 25 -7.56 -1.67 -9.00
CA TYR A 25 -7.96 -2.64 -10.02
C TYR A 25 -8.88 -3.74 -9.49
N PHE A 26 -10.07 -3.34 -9.01
CA PHE A 26 -11.04 -4.24 -8.36
C PHE A 26 -11.60 -5.34 -9.27
N SER A 27 -11.48 -5.19 -10.60
CA SER A 27 -11.97 -6.19 -11.56
C SER A 27 -11.07 -7.41 -11.70
N GLU A 28 -9.86 -7.39 -11.14
CA GLU A 28 -8.94 -8.53 -11.11
C GLU A 28 -9.20 -9.37 -9.85
N PRO A 29 -9.84 -10.55 -9.94
CA PRO A 29 -10.30 -11.31 -8.77
C PRO A 29 -9.17 -11.81 -7.86
N THR A 30 -7.95 -11.89 -8.38
CA THR A 30 -6.77 -12.32 -7.60
C THR A 30 -6.14 -11.18 -6.80
N HIS A 31 -6.49 -9.93 -7.10
CA HIS A 31 -5.98 -8.77 -6.37
C HIS A 31 -6.71 -8.61 -5.03
N VAL A 32 -5.97 -8.79 -3.94
CA VAL A 32 -6.44 -8.43 -2.59
C VAL A 32 -5.92 -7.04 -2.21
N ASN A 33 -6.59 -6.40 -1.25
CA ASN A 33 -6.21 -5.07 -0.73
C ASN A 33 -6.19 -3.95 -1.78
N CYS A 34 -7.02 -4.08 -2.83
CA CYS A 34 -7.32 -2.94 -3.68
C CYS A 34 -7.97 -1.83 -2.86
N VAL A 35 -7.59 -0.58 -3.15
CA VAL A 35 -8.06 0.61 -2.45
C VAL A 35 -8.46 1.67 -3.48
N ALA A 36 -9.39 2.54 -3.13
CA ALA A 36 -9.95 3.51 -4.08
C ALA A 36 -9.12 4.80 -4.24
N SER A 37 -8.06 4.98 -3.46
CA SER A 37 -7.20 6.19 -3.48
C SER A 37 -5.90 5.98 -2.72
N LEU A 38 -4.93 6.88 -2.91
CA LEU A 38 -3.71 6.94 -2.08
C LEU A 38 -4.03 7.15 -0.60
N ALA A 39 -4.99 8.01 -0.26
CA ALA A 39 -5.39 8.24 1.12
C ALA A 39 -5.92 6.96 1.80
N ALA A 40 -6.71 6.16 1.05
CA ALA A 40 -7.14 4.85 1.53
C ALA A 40 -5.95 3.88 1.69
N PHE A 41 -4.94 3.97 0.82
CA PHE A 41 -3.72 3.17 0.97
C PHE A 41 -2.93 3.55 2.23
N GLU A 42 -2.75 4.85 2.50
CA GLU A 42 -2.07 5.37 3.70
C GLU A 42 -2.77 4.92 4.99
N ALA A 43 -4.11 4.97 5.02
CA ALA A 43 -4.89 4.50 6.16
C ALA A 43 -4.76 2.98 6.39
N MET A 44 -4.66 2.20 5.30
CA MET A 44 -4.48 0.74 5.35
C MET A 44 -3.07 0.35 5.81
N ALA A 45 -2.06 1.12 5.41
CA ALA A 45 -0.65 0.90 5.73
C ALA A 45 -0.10 2.02 6.63
N PRO A 46 -0.42 2.04 7.94
CA PRO A 46 -0.03 3.12 8.84
C PRO A 46 1.47 3.05 9.16
N LEU A 47 2.29 3.50 8.21
CA LEU A 47 3.72 3.68 8.39
C LEU A 47 3.98 4.76 9.44
N ARG A 48 5.01 4.57 10.26
CA ARG A 48 5.43 5.55 11.27
C ARG A 48 5.96 6.83 10.63
N GLU A 49 6.63 6.71 9.50
CA GLU A 49 7.14 7.83 8.70
C GLU A 49 6.86 7.52 7.24
N VAL A 50 6.21 8.44 6.52
CA VAL A 50 6.04 8.36 5.06
C VAL A 50 6.99 9.36 4.42
N ARG A 51 7.93 8.86 3.60
CA ARG A 51 8.90 9.67 2.86
C ARG A 51 8.46 9.93 1.43
N PHE A 52 7.60 9.06 0.90
CA PHE A 52 6.98 9.21 -0.40
C PHE A 52 5.59 8.60 -0.39
N ALA A 53 4.64 9.33 -0.95
CA ALA A 53 3.29 8.86 -1.28
C ALA A 53 2.95 9.38 -2.67
N GLY A 54 2.51 8.48 -3.56
CA GLY A 54 2.27 8.85 -4.94
C GLY A 54 1.28 7.96 -5.66
N GLU A 55 0.68 8.54 -6.69
CA GLU A 55 -0.25 7.89 -7.61
C GLU A 55 0.32 7.91 -9.02
N LEU A 56 0.14 6.80 -9.74
CA LEU A 56 0.48 6.70 -11.16
C LEU A 56 -0.75 6.17 -11.91
N PRO A 57 -1.49 7.04 -12.61
CA PRO A 57 -2.57 6.61 -13.49
C PRO A 57 -2.03 5.70 -14.60
N THR A 58 -2.67 4.55 -14.79
CA THR A 58 -2.40 3.63 -15.90
C THR A 58 -3.67 3.43 -16.72
N LYS A 59 -3.60 2.63 -17.79
CA LYS A 59 -4.75 2.41 -18.68
C LYS A 59 -6.00 1.87 -17.96
N ASN A 60 -5.81 0.95 -17.00
CA ASN A 60 -6.91 0.19 -16.40
C ASN A 60 -7.11 0.45 -14.90
N TYR A 61 -6.15 1.10 -14.25
CA TYR A 61 -6.13 1.32 -12.80
C TYR A 61 -5.10 2.40 -12.44
N THR A 62 -5.18 2.94 -11.23
CA THR A 62 -4.19 3.81 -10.62
C THR A 62 -3.28 2.96 -9.71
N ARG A 63 -1.96 3.07 -9.90
CA ARG A 63 -0.98 2.45 -9.02
C ARG A 63 -0.66 3.40 -7.87
N PHE A 64 -0.81 2.94 -6.63
CA PHE A 64 -0.43 3.69 -5.43
C PHE A 64 0.89 3.14 -4.89
N MET A 65 1.76 4.03 -4.42
CA MET A 65 3.04 3.67 -3.79
C MET A 65 3.26 4.46 -2.52
N LEU A 66 3.74 3.76 -1.48
CA LEU A 66 4.23 4.34 -0.24
C LEU A 66 5.67 3.88 -0.01
N ILE A 67 6.55 4.80 0.37
CA ILE A 67 7.89 4.48 0.87
C ILE A 67 8.06 5.15 2.23
N GLY A 68 8.49 4.38 3.22
CA GLY A 68 8.56 4.87 4.59
C GLY A 68 9.19 3.89 5.56
N THR A 69 8.95 4.11 6.85
CA THR A 69 9.39 3.20 7.92
C THR A 69 8.23 2.71 8.77
N VAL A 70 8.36 1.48 9.28
CA VAL A 70 7.45 0.90 10.27
C VAL A 70 7.77 1.39 11.68
#